data_AF-A0A8S2U9M2-F1
#
_entry.id   AF-A0A8S2U9M2-F1
#
_cell.length_a   1.000
_cell.length_b   1.000
_cell.length_c   1.000
_cell.angle_alpha   90.00
_cell.angle_beta   90.00
_cell.angle_gamma   90.00
#
_symmetry.space_group_name_H-M   'P 1'
#
loop_
_entity.id
_entity.type
_entity.pdbx_description
1 polymer ?
#
loop_
_entity_poly.entity_id
_entity_poly.type
_entity_poly.pdbx_seq_one_letter_code
_entity_poly.pdbx_strand_id
1 'polypeptide(L)'
;MDENEFFYLSDFEKDEVRRYQREESKGTVVVSGNGRGNRIDQLSGPYYLFVNSDHSVYISDSENHRVIKWMEGEKQSIVVGGDQGKGNDLSQLLYPNGVIVDQLGTVYVSDGWN
;
A
#
# COMPACT_ATOMS: atom_id res chain seq x y z
N MET A 1 1.70 -7.31 -13.39
CA MET A 1 0.79 -8.47 -13.47
C MET A 1 1.47 -9.58 -12.69
N ASP A 2 0.82 -10.13 -11.67
CA ASP A 2 1.37 -11.22 -10.86
C ASP A 2 1.26 -12.57 -11.59
N GLU A 3 1.75 -13.63 -10.96
CA GLU A 3 1.73 -15.00 -11.52
C GLU A 3 0.33 -15.56 -11.79
N ASN A 4 -0.71 -14.97 -11.18
CA ASN A 4 -2.12 -15.33 -11.35
C ASN A 4 -2.85 -14.41 -12.36
N GLU A 5 -2.09 -13.66 -13.16
CA GLU A 5 -2.60 -12.68 -14.13
C GLU A 5 -3.37 -11.50 -13.53
N PHE A 6 -3.19 -11.21 -12.25
CA PHE A 6 -3.77 -10.03 -11.63
C PHE A 6 -2.88 -8.81 -11.80
N PHE A 7 -3.48 -7.65 -12.02
CA PHE A 7 -2.80 -6.36 -11.84
C PHE A 7 -3.50 -5.55 -10.75
N TYR A 8 -2.70 -4.73 -10.07
CA TYR A 8 -3.14 -3.93 -8.94
C TYR A 8 -3.01 -2.46 -9.32
N LEU A 9 -4.01 -1.67 -8.95
CA LEU A 9 -4.09 -0.25 -9.21
C LEU A 9 -4.24 0.47 -7.87
N SER A 10 -3.35 1.43 -7.62
CA SER A 10 -3.54 2.44 -6.60
C SER A 10 -4.37 3.58 -7.21
N ASP A 11 -5.57 3.81 -6.68
CA ASP A 11 -6.43 4.93 -7.07
C ASP A 11 -6.31 6.02 -6.00
N PHE A 12 -5.46 7.01 -6.28
CA PHE A 12 -5.18 8.12 -5.37
C PHE A 12 -6.43 8.95 -5.06
N GLU A 13 -7.31 9.16 -6.04
CA GLU A 13 -8.50 10.00 -5.91
C GLU A 13 -9.60 9.34 -5.08
N LYS A 14 -9.67 8.01 -5.11
CA LYS A 14 -10.64 7.25 -4.32
C LYS A 14 -10.08 6.70 -3.02
N ASP A 15 -8.80 6.95 -2.76
CA ASP A 15 -8.08 6.40 -1.63
C ASP A 15 -8.24 4.88 -1.53
N GLU A 16 -8.10 4.15 -2.64
CA GLU A 16 -8.30 2.69 -2.67
C GLU A 16 -7.26 1.96 -3.51
N VAL A 17 -7.06 0.67 -3.20
CA VAL A 17 -6.29 -0.24 -4.06
C VAL A 17 -7.23 -1.30 -4.60
N ARG A 18 -7.22 -1.47 -5.92
CA ARG A 18 -8.03 -2.47 -6.62
C ARG A 18 -7.16 -3.51 -7.29
N ARG A 19 -7.66 -4.74 -7.33
CA ARG A 19 -7.14 -5.85 -8.13
C ARG A 19 -8.06 -6.13 -9.30
N TYR A 20 -7.47 -6.43 -10.45
CA TYR A 20 -8.16 -6.79 -11.67
C TYR A 20 -7.53 -8.04 -12.25
N GLN A 21 -8.35 -9.01 -12.65
CA GLN A 21 -7.91 -10.09 -13.52
C GLN A 21 -7.91 -9.62 -14.98
N ARG A 22 -7.16 -10.32 -15.83
CA ARG A 22 -7.22 -10.15 -17.29
C ARG A 22 -8.70 -10.21 -17.74
N GLU A 23 -9.09 -9.24 -18.56
CA GLU A 23 -10.45 -9.08 -19.12
C GLU A 23 -11.56 -8.69 -18.12
N GLU A 24 -11.28 -8.52 -16.82
CA GLU A 24 -12.23 -7.96 -15.89
C GLU A 24 -12.42 -6.44 -16.10
N SER A 25 -13.67 -6.01 -16.23
CA SER A 25 -14.03 -4.58 -16.32
C SER A 25 -14.29 -3.94 -14.96
N LYS A 26 -14.44 -4.74 -13.90
CA LYS A 26 -14.70 -4.29 -12.53
C LYS A 26 -13.71 -4.92 -11.57
N GLY A 27 -12.76 -4.12 -11.08
CA GLY A 27 -11.77 -4.57 -10.12
C GLY A 27 -12.37 -4.76 -8.73
N THR A 28 -11.85 -5.75 -8.01
CA THR A 28 -12.17 -6.00 -6.61
C THR A 28 -11.36 -5.06 -5.74
N VAL A 29 -12.00 -4.43 -4.75
CA VAL A 29 -11.31 -3.60 -3.76
C VAL A 29 -10.49 -4.51 -2.85
N VAL A 30 -9.20 -4.23 -2.76
CA VAL A 30 -8.22 -4.99 -1.98
C VAL A 30 -7.98 -4.30 -0.63
N VAL A 31 -7.71 -3.00 -0.68
CA VAL A 31 -7.59 -2.13 0.49
C VAL A 31 -8.44 -0.90 0.25
N SER A 32 -9.13 -0.48 1.32
CA SER A 32 -10.03 0.66 1.41
C SER A 32 -11.34 0.52 0.63
N GLY A 33 -12.42 0.27 1.39
CA GLY A 33 -13.82 0.44 0.97
C GLY A 33 -14.59 1.39 1.90
N ASN A 34 -13.88 2.05 2.84
CA ASN A 34 -14.44 2.86 3.92
C ASN A 34 -14.05 4.35 3.82
N GLY A 35 -13.61 4.78 2.64
CA GLY A 35 -13.21 6.17 2.33
C GLY A 35 -11.89 6.61 2.97
N ARG A 36 -11.54 7.88 2.70
CA ARG A 36 -10.30 8.50 3.18
C ARG A 36 -10.18 8.47 4.70
N GLY A 37 -9.00 8.12 5.21
CA GLY A 37 -8.68 8.18 6.63
C GLY A 37 -7.37 7.48 6.98
N ASN A 38 -7.08 7.38 8.28
CA ASN A 38 -5.84 6.79 8.81
C ASN A 38 -6.05 5.50 9.61
N ARG A 39 -7.27 4.94 9.62
CA ARG A 39 -7.51 3.62 10.21
C ARG A 39 -6.83 2.53 9.37
N ILE A 40 -6.69 1.34 9.93
CA ILE A 40 -5.96 0.22 9.30
C ILE A 40 -6.65 -0.36 8.04
N ASP A 41 -7.90 0.00 7.83
CA ASP A 41 -8.76 -0.36 6.70
C ASP A 41 -9.10 0.86 5.82
N GLN A 42 -8.42 1.99 6.03
CA GLN A 42 -8.55 3.23 5.27
C GLN A 42 -7.18 3.64 4.73
N LEU A 43 -7.20 4.40 3.63
CA LEU A 43 -6.03 5.00 3.02
C LEU A 43 -6.23 6.52 2.93
N SER A 44 -5.14 7.24 2.72
CA SER A 44 -5.12 8.64 2.35
C SER A 44 -3.97 8.89 1.38
N GLY A 45 -4.30 9.19 0.14
CA GLY A 45 -3.34 9.40 -0.94
C GLY A 45 -2.38 8.22 -1.16
N PRO A 46 -2.88 7.00 -1.41
CA PRO A 46 -2.01 5.87 -1.71
C PRO A 46 -1.30 6.10 -3.05
N TYR A 47 0.04 6.09 -3.04
CA TYR A 47 0.82 6.55 -4.19
C TYR A 47 1.41 5.39 -5.01
N TYR A 48 2.19 4.52 -4.36
CA TYR A 48 2.87 3.40 -5.00
C TYR A 48 2.53 2.09 -4.29
N LEU A 49 2.56 1.00 -5.05
CA LEU A 49 2.37 -0.35 -4.52
C LEU A 49 3.43 -1.32 -5.05
N PHE A 50 3.78 -2.29 -4.20
CA PHE A 50 4.59 -3.44 -4.57
C PHE A 50 3.82 -4.71 -4.23
N VAL A 51 3.79 -5.65 -5.19
CA VAL A 51 3.13 -6.93 -5.02
C VAL A 51 4.21 -8.00 -4.97
N ASN A 52 4.27 -8.72 -3.86
CA ASN A 52 5.23 -9.78 -3.66
C ASN A 52 4.70 -11.12 -4.21
N SER A 53 5.57 -12.12 -4.35
CA SER A 53 5.19 -13.44 -4.89
C SER A 53 4.20 -14.21 -4.01
N ASP A 54 4.08 -13.87 -2.72
CA ASP A 54 3.08 -14.43 -1.80
C ASP A 54 1.72 -13.69 -1.87
N HIS A 55 1.51 -12.86 -2.90
CA HIS A 55 0.36 -11.97 -3.09
C HIS A 55 0.17 -10.92 -2.00
N SER A 56 1.19 -10.68 -1.17
CA SER A 56 1.14 -9.52 -0.28
C SER A 56 1.34 -8.22 -1.04
N VAL A 57 0.52 -7.22 -0.70
CA VAL A 57 0.51 -5.90 -1.33
C VAL A 57 1.00 -4.88 -0.32
N TYR A 58 2.15 -4.29 -0.61
CA TYR A 58 2.73 -3.19 0.17
C TYR A 58 2.34 -1.88 -0.48
N ILE A 59 1.82 -0.94 0.30
CA ILE A 59 1.25 0.31 -0.19
C ILE A 59 1.91 1.47 0.54
N SER A 60 2.41 2.44 -0.21
CA SER A 60 2.81 3.73 0.34
C SER A 60 1.57 4.60 0.53
N ASP A 61 1.10 4.69 1.77
CA ASP A 61 -0.07 5.47 2.19
C ASP A 61 0.39 6.90 2.51
N SER A 62 0.62 7.67 1.44
CA SER A 62 1.57 8.79 1.44
C SER A 62 1.15 9.93 2.36
N GLU A 63 -0.13 10.32 2.33
CA GLU A 63 -0.66 11.40 3.18
C GLU A 63 -0.80 10.97 4.65
N ASN A 64 -0.83 9.66 4.92
CA ASN A 64 -0.77 9.12 6.28
C ASN A 64 0.66 8.88 6.76
N HIS A 65 1.67 9.11 5.91
CA HIS A 65 3.08 8.99 6.27
C HIS A 65 3.45 7.60 6.81
N ARG A 66 2.93 6.57 6.15
CA ARG A 66 3.15 5.18 6.54
C ARG A 66 3.22 4.26 5.33
N VAL A 67 3.73 3.06 5.57
CA VAL A 67 3.64 1.94 4.64
C VAL A 67 2.80 0.86 5.30
N ILE A 68 1.82 0.36 4.57
CA ILE A 68 0.98 -0.76 5.02
C ILE A 68 1.23 -2.00 4.16
N LYS A 69 1.05 -3.17 4.76
CA LYS A 69 1.01 -4.47 4.10
C LYS A 69 -0.40 -5.03 4.18
N TRP A 70 -0.96 -5.46 3.05
CA TRP A 70 -2.16 -6.27 2.98
C TRP A 70 -1.82 -7.66 2.45
N MET A 71 -2.57 -8.67 2.89
CA MET A 71 -2.41 -10.06 2.43
C MET A 71 -3.76 -10.59 1.99
N GLU A 72 -3.76 -11.41 0.94
CA GLU A 72 -4.99 -11.98 0.42
C GLU A 72 -5.73 -12.82 1.47
N GLY A 73 -7.04 -12.57 1.60
CA GLY A 73 -7.90 -13.21 2.59
C GLY A 73 -7.91 -12.52 3.96
N GLU A 74 -6.99 -11.59 4.23
CA GLU A 74 -6.98 -10.83 5.48
C GLU A 74 -7.98 -9.67 5.49
N LYS A 75 -8.60 -9.46 6.65
CA LYS A 75 -9.57 -8.38 6.86
C LYS A 75 -8.93 -7.03 7.20
N GLN A 76 -7.68 -7.04 7.63
CA GLN A 76 -6.97 -5.86 8.12
C GLN A 76 -5.58 -5.82 7.51
N SER A 77 -5.10 -4.61 7.23
CA SER A 77 -3.70 -4.39 6.87
C SER A 77 -2.82 -4.33 8.13
N ILE A 78 -1.51 -4.27 7.94
CA ILE A 78 -0.53 -4.12 9.01
C ILE A 78 0.37 -2.93 8.65
N VAL A 79 0.62 -2.01 9.58
CA VAL A 79 1.63 -0.97 9.39
C VAL A 79 3.01 -1.60 9.49
N VAL A 80 3.83 -1.42 8.47
CA VAL A 80 5.19 -1.98 8.38
C VAL A 80 6.29 -0.92 8.39
N GLY A 81 5.94 0.36 8.39
CA GLY A 81 6.86 1.48 8.56
C GLY A 81 6.12 2.80 8.67
N GLY A 82 6.69 3.77 9.40
CA GLY A 82 6.06 5.06 9.68
C GLY A 82 5.00 4.99 10.80
N ASP A 83 3.95 5.82 10.67
CA ASP A 83 2.80 5.90 11.61
C ASP A 83 3.15 6.48 13.00
N GLN A 84 4.31 7.10 13.16
CA GLN A 84 4.72 7.85 14.36
C GLN A 84 4.73 9.38 14.10
N GLY A 85 3.83 9.82 13.24
CA GLY A 85 3.85 11.16 12.66
C GLY A 85 4.87 11.31 11.53
N LYS A 86 4.91 12.51 10.96
CA LYS A 86 5.84 12.86 9.88
C LYS A 86 7.14 13.45 10.41
N GLY A 87 8.24 13.13 9.75
CA GLY A 87 9.54 13.69 10.08
C GLY A 87 10.67 12.75 9.69
N ASN A 88 11.87 13.05 10.21
CA ASN A 88 13.13 12.43 9.76
C ASN A 88 13.71 11.45 10.78
N ASP A 89 12.94 11.12 11.82
CA ASP A 89 13.33 10.09 12.79
C ASP A 89 13.26 8.69 12.16
N LEU A 90 14.01 7.74 12.72
CA LEU A 90 14.10 6.37 12.20
C LEU A 90 12.77 5.63 12.08
N SER A 91 11.74 6.04 12.83
CA SER A 91 10.39 5.47 12.80
C SER A 91 9.36 6.36 12.09
N GLN A 92 9.78 7.48 11.53
CA GLN A 92 8.92 8.42 10.81
C GLN A 92 9.16 8.32 9.31
N LEU A 93 8.16 8.74 8.54
CA LEU A 93 8.24 8.90 7.10
C LEU A 93 7.63 10.26 6.75
N LEU A 94 7.99 10.82 5.60
CA LEU A 94 7.47 12.06 5.08
C LEU A 94 7.09 11.89 3.60
N TYR A 95 5.80 11.65 3.39
CA TYR A 95 5.22 11.35 2.07
C TYR A 95 6.00 10.24 1.34
N PRO A 96 5.92 8.98 1.83
CA PRO A 96 6.54 7.86 1.13
C PRO A 96 5.93 7.71 -0.27
N ASN A 97 6.79 7.64 -1.28
CA ASN A 97 6.37 7.63 -2.70
C ASN A 97 6.69 6.31 -3.41
N GLY A 98 7.40 5.41 -2.76
CA GLY A 98 7.91 4.20 -3.35
C GLY A 98 8.19 3.18 -2.26
N VAL A 99 7.83 1.94 -2.53
CA VAL A 99 8.06 0.81 -1.64
C VAL A 99 8.46 -0.39 -2.49
N ILE A 100 9.51 -1.10 -2.07
CA ILE A 100 9.89 -2.41 -2.61
C ILE A 100 10.26 -3.33 -1.47
N VAL A 101 10.16 -4.64 -1.69
CA VAL A 101 10.51 -5.66 -0.70
C VAL A 101 11.48 -6.65 -1.33
N ASP A 102 12.55 -7.00 -0.62
CA ASP A 102 13.50 -8.01 -1.08
C ASP A 102 13.02 -9.44 -0.76
N GLN A 103 13.78 -10.44 -1.21
CA GLN A 103 13.48 -11.86 -0.97
C GLN A 103 13.57 -12.28 0.51
N LEU A 104 14.19 -11.47 1.37
CA LEU A 104 14.29 -11.70 2.82
C LEU A 104 13.12 -11.04 3.58
N GLY A 105 12.28 -10.27 2.89
CA GLY A 105 11.17 -9.52 3.49
C GLY A 105 11.58 -8.13 4.01
N THR A 106 12.78 -7.65 3.69
CA THR A 106 13.22 -6.30 4.04
C THR A 106 12.46 -5.28 3.19
N VAL A 107 11.82 -4.31 3.85
CA VAL A 107 11.06 -3.25 3.20
C VAL A 107 11.96 -2.03 2.99
N TYR A 108 12.07 -1.58 1.74
CA TYR A 108 12.77 -0.36 1.37
C TYR A 108 11.74 0.68 0.93
N VAL A 109 11.85 1.88 1.49
CA VAL A 109 10.89 2.96 1.26
C VAL A 109 11.64 4.18 0.77
N SER A 110 11.17 4.79 -0.32
CA SER A 110 11.64 6.12 -0.73
C SER A 110 10.87 7.17 0.05
N ASP A 111 11.54 7.74 1.04
CA ASP A 111 11.03 8.83 1.86
C ASP A 111 11.09 10.14 1.04
N GLY A 112 10.00 10.43 0.32
CA GLY A 112 10.06 11.22 -0.91
C GLY A 112 10.32 12.71 -0.73
N TRP A 113 10.23 13.20 0.51
CA TRP A 113 10.33 14.62 0.83
C TRP A 113 11.29 14.89 1.99
N ASN A 114 12.19 13.95 2.28
CA ASN A 114 13.28 14.05 3.25
C ASN A 114 14.63 14.25 2.55
#